data_AF-A0A445A061-F1
#
_entry.id   AF-A0A445A061-F1
#
_cell.length_a   1.000
_cell.length_b   1.000
_cell.length_c   1.000
_cell.angle_alpha   90.00
_cell.angle_beta   90.00
_cell.angle_gamma   90.00
#
_symmetry.space_group_name_H-M   'P 1'
#
loop_
_entity.id
_entity.type
_entity.pdbx_description
1 polymer ?
#
loop_
_entity_poly.entity_id
_entity_poly.type
_entity_poly.pdbx_seq_one_letter_code
_entity_poly.pdbx_strand_id
1 'polypeptide(L)'
;MKKLARKWRNSGDDKFSLPIHDDEDSRPMGPQEQEEFVRSLEATQAENNRFWRRVFAILLFCYMQFLLYSIFKQVTSPWEMRPYAYFMEDIYSWMIISADWMAVLVCSFSMKGLIDESVHHRRWIWYSWFTAIVPAMFWLYYMLRLPKFRWDVIFLPFGPLGGATICLYVDHLLSESSEEIRKLRGYMYSYKAG
;
A
#
# COMPACT_ATOMS: atom_id res chain seq x y z
N MET A 1 24.27 -1.59 56.23
CA MET A 1 23.61 -1.70 54.91
C MET A 1 23.03 -3.11 54.64
N LYS A 2 22.15 -3.65 55.50
CA LYS A 2 21.44 -4.93 55.24
C LYS A 2 19.91 -4.86 55.45
N LYS A 3 19.39 -3.78 56.06
CA LYS A 3 17.95 -3.58 56.27
C LYS A 3 17.24 -2.90 55.10
N LEU A 4 17.95 -2.14 54.26
CA LEU A 4 17.38 -1.49 53.07
C LEU A 4 17.15 -2.47 51.91
N ALA A 5 18.02 -3.48 51.76
CA ALA A 5 17.87 -4.50 50.71
C ALA A 5 16.66 -5.44 50.93
N ARG A 6 16.22 -5.62 52.19
CA ARG A 6 15.06 -6.47 52.50
C ARG A 6 13.72 -5.79 52.20
N LYS A 7 13.66 -4.46 52.30
CA LYS A 7 12.43 -3.69 51.99
C LYS A 7 12.20 -3.55 50.48
N TRP A 8 13.28 -3.53 49.69
CA TRP A 8 13.18 -3.45 48.24
C TRP A 8 12.73 -4.75 47.57
N ARG A 9 13.03 -5.91 48.17
CA ARG A 9 12.56 -7.21 47.66
C ARG A 9 11.07 -7.50 47.96
N ASN A 10 10.46 -6.77 48.89
CA ASN A 10 9.06 -7.00 49.30
C ASN A 10 8.07 -5.94 48.77
N SER A 11 8.51 -4.95 47.99
CA SER A 11 7.61 -3.88 47.50
C SER A 11 7.40 -3.88 45.98
N GLY A 12 7.88 -4.90 45.27
CA GLY A 12 7.84 -4.96 43.80
C GLY A 12 6.86 -5.97 43.21
N ASP A 13 6.45 -6.99 43.98
CA ASP A 13 5.70 -8.14 43.46
C ASP A 13 4.17 -8.01 43.57
N ASP A 14 3.65 -7.01 44.30
CA ASP A 14 2.19 -6.78 44.42
C ASP A 14 1.60 -5.94 43.27
N LYS A 15 2.42 -5.57 42.27
CA LYS A 15 1.97 -4.78 41.10
C LYS A 15 2.05 -5.56 39.77
N PHE A 16 2.48 -6.81 39.84
CA PHE A 16 2.38 -7.81 38.77
C PHE A 16 1.35 -8.89 39.10
N SER A 17 0.40 -8.58 39.99
CA SER A 17 -0.92 -9.20 39.87
C SER A 17 -1.50 -8.72 38.55
N LEU A 18 -1.33 -9.54 37.50
CA LEU A 18 -2.36 -9.69 36.47
C LEU A 18 -3.70 -9.59 37.22
N PRO A 19 -4.67 -8.78 36.75
CA PRO A 19 -6.02 -8.93 37.27
C PRO A 19 -6.30 -10.41 37.15
N ILE A 20 -6.44 -11.09 38.30
CA ILE A 20 -7.09 -12.38 38.33
C ILE A 20 -8.51 -11.98 37.97
N HIS A 21 -8.77 -11.94 36.67
CA HIS A 21 -10.12 -11.87 36.16
C HIS A 21 -10.64 -13.26 36.46
N ASP A 22 -11.17 -13.39 37.68
CA ASP A 22 -11.75 -14.59 38.24
C ASP A 22 -12.68 -15.21 37.18
N ASP A 23 -12.24 -16.32 36.58
CA ASP A 23 -13.01 -17.44 36.01
C ASP A 23 -14.24 -17.18 35.11
N GLU A 24 -14.60 -15.94 34.78
CA GLU A 24 -15.80 -15.58 34.01
C GLU A 24 -15.48 -15.41 32.52
N ASP A 25 -14.24 -15.05 32.19
CA ASP A 25 -13.72 -14.87 30.82
C ASP A 25 -13.21 -16.19 30.19
N SER A 26 -13.26 -17.29 30.95
CA SER A 26 -12.88 -18.64 30.50
C SER A 26 -14.08 -19.46 30.01
N ARG A 27 -15.27 -18.87 29.93
CA ARG A 27 -16.40 -19.52 29.28
C ARG A 27 -16.19 -19.47 27.76
N PRO A 28 -16.37 -20.59 27.04
CA PRO A 28 -16.41 -20.53 25.59
C PRO A 28 -17.47 -19.51 25.18
N MET A 29 -17.05 -18.53 24.40
CA MET A 29 -17.87 -17.39 23.95
C MET A 29 -19.22 -17.88 23.44
N GLY A 30 -20.30 -17.22 23.86
CA GLY A 30 -21.64 -17.64 23.48
C GLY A 30 -21.83 -17.59 21.97
N PRO A 31 -22.68 -18.44 21.36
CA PRO A 31 -22.88 -18.45 19.92
C PRO A 31 -23.40 -17.11 19.37
N GLN A 32 -24.17 -16.35 20.15
CA GLN A 32 -24.59 -14.98 19.80
C GLN A 32 -23.44 -13.97 19.88
N GLU A 33 -22.64 -14.03 20.94
CA GLU A 33 -21.46 -13.16 21.11
C GLU A 33 -20.42 -13.40 20.01
N GLN A 34 -20.25 -14.66 19.59
CA GLN A 34 -19.37 -15.03 18.49
C GLN A 34 -19.89 -14.49 17.13
N GLU A 35 -21.19 -14.59 16.87
CA GLU A 35 -21.80 -14.03 15.65
C GLU A 35 -21.70 -12.50 15.61
N GLU A 36 -21.90 -11.82 16.74
CA GLU A 36 -21.75 -10.37 16.88
C GLU A 36 -20.29 -9.93 16.72
N PHE A 37 -19.35 -10.69 17.29
CA PHE A 37 -17.93 -10.46 17.12
C PHE A 37 -17.50 -10.57 15.65
N VAL A 38 -17.89 -11.65 14.95
CA VAL A 38 -17.61 -11.83 13.51
C VAL A 38 -18.22 -10.71 12.67
N ARG A 39 -19.46 -10.29 12.98
CA ARG A 39 -20.11 -9.17 12.28
C ARG A 39 -19.38 -7.85 12.52
N SER A 40 -18.88 -7.62 13.73
CA SER A 40 -18.11 -6.41 14.04
C SER A 40 -16.79 -6.38 13.26
N LEU A 41 -16.07 -7.50 13.18
CA LEU A 41 -14.85 -7.64 12.38
C LEU A 41 -15.09 -7.38 10.89
N GLU A 42 -16.17 -7.92 10.33
CA GLU A 42 -16.57 -7.66 8.94
C GLU A 42 -16.81 -6.18 8.66
N ALA A 43 -17.54 -5.50 9.55
CA ALA A 43 -17.85 -4.09 9.42
C ALA A 43 -16.57 -3.23 9.50
N THR A 44 -15.72 -3.47 10.50
CA THR A 44 -14.45 -2.74 10.68
C THR A 44 -13.49 -3.01 9.53
N GLN A 45 -13.42 -4.23 9.01
CA GLN A 45 -12.56 -4.55 7.87
C GLN A 45 -13.06 -3.89 6.58
N ALA A 46 -14.37 -3.88 6.32
CA ALA A 46 -14.94 -3.21 5.15
C ALA A 46 -14.71 -1.69 5.19
N GLU A 47 -14.73 -1.08 6.37
CA GLU A 47 -14.38 0.31 6.57
C GLU A 47 -12.88 0.56 6.35
N ASN A 48 -12.01 -0.22 6.99
CA ASN A 48 -10.56 -0.13 6.84
C ASN A 48 -10.11 -0.32 5.39
N ASN A 49 -10.71 -1.28 4.68
CA ASN A 49 -10.46 -1.53 3.27
C ASN A 49 -10.73 -0.27 2.42
N ARG A 50 -11.93 0.31 2.56
CA ARG A 50 -12.31 1.52 1.84
C ARG A 50 -11.45 2.72 2.22
N PHE A 51 -11.06 2.84 3.49
CA PHE A 51 -10.17 3.89 3.96
C PHE A 51 -8.80 3.81 3.27
N TRP A 52 -8.15 2.65 3.31
CA TRP A 52 -6.83 2.47 2.72
C TRP A 52 -6.85 2.62 1.19
N ARG A 53 -7.85 2.07 0.50
CA ARG A 53 -8.03 2.27 -0.95
C ARG A 53 -8.11 3.76 -1.31
N ARG A 54 -8.82 4.57 -0.52
CA ARG A 54 -8.91 6.03 -0.73
C ARG A 54 -7.58 6.74 -0.47
N VAL A 55 -6.87 6.39 0.60
CA VAL A 55 -5.55 6.99 0.91
C VAL A 55 -4.58 6.75 -0.24
N PHE A 56 -4.46 5.51 -0.73
CA PHE A 56 -3.58 5.20 -1.86
C PHE A 56 -4.04 5.86 -3.17
N ALA A 57 -5.35 5.94 -3.43
CA ALA A 57 -5.85 6.65 -4.60
C ALA A 57 -5.51 8.16 -4.58
N ILE A 58 -5.58 8.81 -3.41
CA ILE A 58 -5.19 10.22 -3.25
C ILE A 58 -3.69 10.39 -3.46
N LEU A 59 -2.85 9.50 -2.90
CA LEU A 59 -1.41 9.54 -3.11
C LEU A 59 -1.03 9.40 -4.60
N LEU A 60 -1.65 8.47 -5.31
CA LEU A 60 -1.47 8.32 -6.76
C LEU A 60 -1.94 9.56 -7.53
N PHE A 61 -3.06 10.16 -7.12
CA PHE A 61 -3.57 11.38 -7.74
C PHE A 61 -2.57 12.53 -7.59
N CYS A 62 -2.00 12.72 -6.39
CA CYS A 62 -0.96 13.72 -6.16
C CYS A 62 0.27 13.46 -7.04
N TYR A 63 0.70 12.21 -7.17
CA TYR A 63 1.82 11.83 -8.04
C TYR A 63 1.49 12.09 -9.53
N MET A 64 0.27 11.80 -9.97
CA MET A 64 -0.18 12.10 -11.33
C MET A 64 -0.14 13.59 -11.63
N GLN A 65 -0.57 14.44 -10.68
CA GLN A 65 -0.47 15.90 -10.82
C GLN A 65 0.99 16.37 -10.94
N PHE A 66 1.89 15.78 -10.17
CA PHE A 66 3.32 16.05 -10.28
C PHE A 66 3.87 15.68 -11.68
N LEU A 67 3.49 14.52 -12.23
CA LEU A 67 3.87 14.11 -13.59
C LEU A 67 3.32 15.06 -14.65
N LEU A 68 2.06 15.47 -14.54
CA LEU A 68 1.44 16.44 -15.46
C LEU A 68 2.14 17.80 -15.42
N TYR A 69 2.52 18.26 -14.22
CA TYR A 69 3.32 19.47 -14.06
C TYR A 69 4.70 19.34 -14.71
N SER A 70 5.34 18.17 -14.56
CA SER A 70 6.61 17.85 -15.22
C SER A 70 6.49 17.94 -16.75
N ILE A 71 5.47 17.30 -17.33
CA ILE A 71 5.18 17.36 -18.77
C ILE A 71 4.98 18.80 -19.23
N PHE A 72 4.17 19.58 -18.50
CA PHE A 72 3.90 20.97 -18.84
C PHE A 72 5.18 21.81 -18.87
N LYS A 73 6.05 21.64 -17.87
CA LYS A 73 7.33 22.35 -17.80
C LYS A 73 8.31 21.87 -18.87
N GLN A 74 8.32 20.58 -19.20
CA GLN A 74 9.17 20.05 -20.28
C GLN A 74 8.75 20.56 -21.67
N VAL A 75 7.45 20.84 -21.88
CA VAL A 75 6.93 21.45 -23.12
C VAL A 75 7.21 22.95 -23.19
N THR A 76 7.02 23.68 -22.09
CA THR A 76 7.15 25.15 -22.05
C THR A 76 8.59 25.64 -21.92
N SER A 77 9.43 24.91 -21.19
CA SER A 77 10.82 25.28 -20.91
C SER A 77 11.67 24.01 -20.87
N PRO A 78 12.02 23.44 -22.05
CA PRO A 78 12.70 22.16 -22.12
C PRO A 78 14.04 22.23 -21.37
N TRP A 79 14.32 21.19 -20.58
CA TRP A 79 15.59 21.02 -19.85
C TRP A 79 15.83 21.96 -18.66
N GLU A 80 14.87 22.81 -18.27
CA GLU A 80 15.00 23.60 -17.03
C GLU A 80 14.96 22.73 -15.76
N MET A 81 14.30 21.57 -15.83
CA MET A 81 14.23 20.64 -14.71
C MET A 81 15.50 19.80 -14.62
N ARG A 82 16.23 19.94 -13.50
CA ARG A 82 17.49 19.23 -13.21
C ARG A 82 17.46 17.72 -13.54
N PRO A 83 16.41 16.94 -13.21
CA PRO A 83 16.42 15.50 -13.49
C PRO A 83 16.46 15.16 -14.98
N TYR A 84 15.80 15.98 -15.80
CA TYR A 84 15.72 15.77 -17.25
C TYR A 84 16.90 16.40 -17.99
N ALA A 85 17.47 17.49 -17.48
CA ALA A 85 18.63 18.17 -18.06
C ALA A 85 19.83 17.23 -18.30
N TYR A 86 19.98 16.18 -17.49
CA TYR A 86 21.07 15.20 -17.65
C TYR A 86 20.96 14.34 -18.91
N PHE A 87 19.79 14.28 -19.52
CA PHE A 87 19.52 13.48 -20.70
C PHE A 87 19.46 14.29 -21.99
N MET A 88 19.81 15.58 -21.93
CA MET A 88 19.69 16.52 -23.05
C MET A 88 20.50 16.09 -24.28
N GLU A 89 21.63 15.42 -24.09
CA GLU A 89 22.51 15.00 -25.18
C GLU A 89 22.04 13.70 -25.87
N ASP A 90 21.37 12.81 -25.12
CA ASP A 90 21.04 11.44 -25.57
C ASP A 90 19.55 11.22 -25.87
N ILE A 91 18.65 12.06 -25.37
CA ILE A 91 17.19 11.86 -25.44
C ILE A 91 16.51 13.07 -26.07
N TYR A 92 15.61 12.83 -27.03
CA TYR A 92 14.73 13.88 -27.56
C TYR A 92 13.64 14.24 -26.54
N SER A 93 13.33 15.53 -26.41
CA SER A 93 12.28 16.02 -25.48
C SER A 93 10.93 15.31 -25.64
N TRP A 94 10.55 14.96 -26.88
CA TRP A 94 9.34 14.19 -27.19
C TRP A 94 9.30 12.80 -26.56
N MET A 95 10.46 12.13 -26.44
CA MET A 95 10.53 10.80 -25.83
C MET A 95 10.27 10.88 -24.32
N ILE A 96 10.79 11.93 -23.66
CA ILE A 96 10.54 12.19 -22.23
C ILE A 96 9.04 12.44 -22.00
N ILE A 97 8.44 13.31 -22.81
CA ILE A 97 7.00 13.60 -22.75
C ILE A 97 6.18 12.32 -22.91
N SER A 98 6.55 11.46 -23.88
CA SER A 98 5.84 10.19 -24.10
C SER A 98 5.96 9.22 -22.92
N ALA A 99 7.14 9.12 -22.31
CA ALA A 99 7.38 8.26 -21.15
C ALA A 99 6.59 8.74 -19.92
N ASP A 100 6.54 10.05 -19.69
CA ASP A 100 5.76 10.64 -18.61
C ASP A 100 4.24 10.47 -18.85
N TRP A 101 3.76 10.56 -20.10
CA TRP A 101 2.37 10.23 -20.43
C TRP A 101 2.04 8.76 -20.16
N MET A 102 2.95 7.84 -20.47
CA MET A 102 2.78 6.41 -20.11
C MET A 102 2.72 6.21 -18.60
N ALA A 103 3.54 6.92 -17.82
CA ALA A 103 3.48 6.90 -16.37
C ALA A 103 2.13 7.44 -15.83
N VAL A 104 1.60 8.51 -16.42
CA VAL A 104 0.26 9.03 -16.09
C VAL A 104 -0.82 7.99 -16.38
N LEU A 105 -0.75 7.27 -17.51
CA LEU A 105 -1.69 6.20 -17.84
C LEU A 105 -1.64 5.06 -16.82
N VAL A 106 -0.44 4.62 -16.42
CA VAL A 106 -0.23 3.62 -15.35
C VAL A 106 -0.91 4.08 -14.06
N CYS A 107 -0.66 5.31 -13.61
CA CYS A 107 -1.28 5.85 -12.40
C CYS A 107 -2.81 5.92 -12.51
N SER A 108 -3.34 6.27 -13.69
CA SER A 108 -4.79 6.32 -13.93
C SER A 108 -5.44 4.93 -13.86
N PHE A 109 -4.78 3.89 -14.37
CA PHE A 109 -5.26 2.51 -14.30
C PHE A 109 -5.20 1.97 -12.87
N SER A 110 -4.14 2.25 -12.13
CA SER A 110 -4.06 1.92 -10.69
C SER A 110 -5.16 2.63 -9.89
N MET A 111 -5.40 3.91 -10.15
CA MET A 111 -6.44 4.67 -9.46
C MET A 111 -7.83 4.12 -9.76
N LYS A 112 -8.14 3.83 -11.03
CA LYS A 112 -9.40 3.16 -11.40
C LYS A 112 -9.54 1.79 -10.75
N GLY A 113 -8.47 0.99 -10.72
CA GLY A 113 -8.46 -0.32 -10.08
C GLY A 113 -8.67 -0.29 -8.56
N LEU A 114 -8.24 0.79 -7.88
CA LEU A 114 -8.47 0.96 -6.44
C LEU A 114 -9.89 1.42 -6.11
N ILE A 115 -10.47 2.29 -6.94
CA ILE A 115 -11.80 2.90 -6.71
C ILE A 115 -12.93 1.96 -7.14
N ASP A 116 -12.72 1.16 -8.18
CA ASP A 116 -13.74 0.26 -8.69
C ASP A 116 -13.91 -0.96 -7.76
N GLU A 117 -15.14 -1.18 -7.28
CA GLU A 117 -15.53 -2.39 -6.52
C GLU A 117 -15.97 -3.53 -7.46
N SER A 118 -16.03 -3.30 -8.78
CA SER A 118 -16.50 -4.30 -9.74
C SER A 118 -15.52 -5.46 -9.90
N VAL A 119 -16.00 -6.61 -10.40
CA VAL A 119 -15.18 -7.80 -10.74
C VAL A 119 -13.99 -7.48 -11.66
N HIS A 120 -14.03 -6.35 -12.36
CA HIS A 120 -13.00 -5.94 -13.31
C HIS A 120 -11.85 -5.14 -12.67
N HIS A 121 -11.97 -4.71 -11.41
CA HIS A 121 -10.95 -3.93 -10.71
C HIS A 121 -9.58 -4.61 -10.73
N ARG A 122 -9.54 -5.93 -10.49
CA ARG A 122 -8.31 -6.72 -10.48
C ARG A 122 -7.60 -6.71 -11.85
N ARG A 123 -8.36 -6.71 -12.95
CA ARG A 123 -7.78 -6.61 -14.31
C ARG A 123 -7.11 -5.26 -14.53
N TRP A 124 -7.71 -4.17 -14.05
CA TRP A 124 -7.12 -2.83 -14.14
C TRP A 124 -5.81 -2.70 -13.38
N ILE A 125 -5.72 -3.30 -12.19
CA ILE A 125 -4.48 -3.28 -11.40
C ILE A 125 -3.38 -4.11 -12.09
N TRP A 126 -3.71 -5.29 -12.64
CA TRP A 126 -2.75 -6.08 -13.43
C TRP A 126 -2.29 -5.35 -14.70
N TYR A 127 -3.21 -4.73 -15.45
CA TYR A 127 -2.85 -3.94 -16.63
C TYR A 127 -1.97 -2.75 -16.29
N SER A 128 -2.22 -2.09 -15.15
CA SER A 128 -1.35 -1.04 -14.65
C SER A 128 0.07 -1.55 -14.44
N TRP A 129 0.23 -2.69 -13.76
CA TRP A 129 1.55 -3.27 -13.49
C TRP A 129 2.31 -3.65 -14.76
N PHE A 130 1.66 -4.34 -15.71
CA PHE A 130 2.28 -4.66 -17.00
C PHE A 130 2.67 -3.40 -17.78
N THR A 131 1.81 -2.38 -17.77
CA THR A 131 2.08 -1.11 -18.46
C THR A 131 3.21 -0.35 -17.77
N ALA A 132 3.39 -0.49 -16.45
CA ALA A 132 4.45 0.16 -15.67
C ALA A 132 5.86 -0.35 -15.99
N ILE A 133 5.99 -1.58 -16.48
CA ILE A 133 7.28 -2.16 -16.87
C ILE A 133 7.90 -1.39 -18.04
N VAL A 134 7.08 -0.90 -18.98
CA VAL A 134 7.56 -0.17 -20.17
C VAL A 134 8.32 1.12 -19.81
N PRO A 135 7.74 2.10 -19.08
CA PRO A 135 8.46 3.30 -18.66
C PRO A 135 9.61 2.97 -17.69
N ALA A 136 9.47 1.93 -16.85
CA ALA A 136 10.54 1.53 -15.93
C ALA A 136 11.79 1.04 -16.68
N MET A 137 11.63 0.15 -17.66
CA MET A 137 12.74 -0.33 -18.49
C MET A 137 13.36 0.80 -19.32
N PHE A 138 12.53 1.68 -19.88
CA PHE A 138 12.98 2.85 -20.63
C PHE A 138 13.90 3.73 -19.78
N TRP A 139 13.45 4.16 -18.59
CA TRP A 139 14.25 5.02 -17.72
C TRP A 139 15.48 4.32 -17.16
N LEU A 140 15.38 3.03 -16.83
CA LEU A 140 16.51 2.26 -16.32
C LEU A 140 17.61 2.09 -17.38
N TYR A 141 17.25 1.86 -18.64
CA TYR A 141 18.19 1.81 -19.76
C TYR A 141 18.99 3.11 -19.90
N TYR A 142 18.32 4.26 -19.90
CA TYR A 142 19.00 5.55 -20.01
C TYR A 142 19.78 5.92 -18.75
N MET A 143 19.30 5.53 -17.57
CA MET A 143 20.03 5.72 -16.32
C MET A 143 21.36 4.96 -16.30
N LEU A 144 21.41 3.74 -16.85
CA LEU A 144 22.63 2.93 -16.95
C LEU A 144 23.61 3.46 -18.02
N ARG A 145 23.12 4.20 -19.01
CA ARG A 145 23.96 4.87 -20.02
C ARG A 145 24.64 6.14 -19.52
N LEU A 146 24.17 6.72 -18.43
CA LEU A 146 24.79 7.92 -17.87
C LEU A 146 26.21 7.63 -17.36
N PRO A 147 27.19 8.50 -17.64
CA PRO A 147 28.58 8.30 -17.21
C PRO A 147 28.77 8.36 -15.69
N LYS A 148 27.81 8.93 -14.95
CA LYS A 148 27.77 8.93 -13.49
C LYS A 148 26.37 8.56 -13.01
N PHE A 149 26.30 7.56 -12.15
CA PHE A 149 25.05 7.15 -11.50
C PHE A 149 24.55 8.27 -10.57
N ARG A 150 23.27 8.64 -10.71
CA ARG A 150 22.66 9.78 -10.02
C ARG A 150 21.38 9.32 -9.33
N TRP A 151 21.39 9.35 -7.99
CA TRP A 151 20.23 8.96 -7.18
C TRP A 151 19.02 9.86 -7.38
N ASP A 152 19.22 11.12 -7.76
CA ASP A 152 18.14 12.09 -8.00
C ASP A 152 17.17 11.67 -9.11
N VAL A 153 17.58 10.75 -9.99
CA VAL A 153 16.79 10.29 -11.15
C VAL A 153 16.11 8.94 -10.86
N ILE A 154 16.37 8.33 -9.69
CA ILE A 154 15.86 7.00 -9.38
C ILE A 154 14.33 6.98 -9.27
N PHE A 155 13.70 8.12 -8.99
CA PHE A 155 12.24 8.19 -8.92
C PHE A 155 11.55 7.98 -10.28
N LEU A 156 12.24 8.17 -11.41
CA LEU A 156 11.66 8.03 -12.75
C LEU A 156 11.29 6.57 -13.08
N PRO A 157 12.22 5.59 -12.97
CA PRO A 157 11.86 4.19 -13.21
C PRO A 157 11.03 3.58 -12.07
N PHE A 158 11.33 3.94 -10.82
CA PHE A 158 10.73 3.29 -9.65
C PHE A 158 9.42 3.93 -9.19
N GLY A 159 9.09 5.16 -9.58
CA GLY A 159 7.87 5.83 -9.16
C GLY A 159 6.60 5.12 -9.66
N PRO A 160 6.39 5.00 -10.98
CA PRO A 160 5.19 4.35 -11.53
C PRO A 160 5.16 2.84 -11.21
N LEU A 161 6.32 2.17 -11.29
CA LEU A 161 6.45 0.75 -10.99
C LEU A 161 6.20 0.44 -9.51
N GLY A 162 6.78 1.25 -8.62
CA GLY A 162 6.57 1.15 -7.17
C GLY A 162 5.12 1.43 -6.80
N GLY A 163 4.52 2.48 -7.38
CA GLY A 163 3.10 2.79 -7.21
C GLY A 163 2.20 1.64 -7.64
N ALA A 164 2.41 1.06 -8.83
CA ALA A 164 1.64 -0.09 -9.30
C ALA A 164 1.84 -1.34 -8.43
N THR A 165 3.06 -1.60 -7.98
CA THR A 165 3.39 -2.74 -7.10
C THR A 165 2.74 -2.60 -5.72
N ILE A 166 2.77 -1.41 -5.12
CA ILE A 166 2.08 -1.13 -3.86
C ILE A 166 0.57 -1.32 -4.02
N CYS A 167 -0.01 -0.90 -5.16
CA CYS A 167 -1.43 -1.11 -5.43
C CYS A 167 -1.80 -2.59 -5.52
N LEU A 168 -0.98 -3.40 -6.20
CA LEU A 168 -1.15 -4.86 -6.23
C LEU A 168 -1.04 -5.47 -4.83
N TYR A 169 -0.07 -5.02 -4.04
CA TYR A 169 0.13 -5.52 -2.68
C TYR A 169 -1.05 -5.18 -1.77
N VAL A 170 -1.54 -3.94 -1.83
CA VAL A 170 -2.72 -3.50 -1.09
C VAL A 170 -3.95 -4.29 -1.51
N ASP A 171 -4.18 -4.47 -2.81
CA ASP A 171 -5.29 -5.30 -3.31
C ASP A 171 -5.20 -6.74 -2.81
N HIS A 172 -4.00 -7.32 -2.81
CA HIS A 172 -3.76 -8.67 -2.30
C HIS A 172 -4.07 -8.78 -0.79
N LEU A 173 -3.51 -7.88 0.03
CA LEU A 173 -3.77 -7.87 1.49
C LEU A 173 -5.26 -7.73 1.81
N LEU A 174 -5.95 -6.88 1.06
CA LEU A 174 -7.39 -6.68 1.24
C LEU A 174 -8.18 -7.94 0.85
N SER A 175 -7.79 -8.61 -0.23
CA SER A 175 -8.39 -9.89 -0.63
C SER A 175 -8.15 -11.00 0.40
N GLU A 176 -6.94 -11.12 0.94
CA GLU A 176 -6.57 -12.12 1.94
C GLU A 176 -7.36 -11.93 3.23
N SER A 177 -7.43 -10.69 3.73
CA SER A 177 -8.24 -10.38 4.93
C SER A 177 -9.71 -10.79 4.74
N SER A 178 -10.27 -10.62 3.54
CA SER A 178 -11.67 -10.99 3.27
C SER A 178 -11.87 -12.50 3.26
N GLU A 179 -10.87 -13.26 2.81
CA GLU A 179 -10.90 -14.72 2.83
C GLU A 179 -10.75 -15.29 4.23
N GLU A 180 -9.91 -14.70 5.07
CA GLU A 180 -9.74 -15.12 6.46
C GLU A 180 -11.03 -14.97 7.26
N ILE A 181 -11.73 -13.84 7.12
CA ILE A 181 -13.05 -13.64 7.73
C ILE A 181 -14.05 -14.69 7.20
N ARG A 182 -14.06 -14.94 5.89
CA ARG A 182 -14.94 -15.96 5.30
C ARG A 182 -14.66 -17.36 5.85
N LYS A 183 -13.38 -17.71 6.08
CA LYS A 183 -12.98 -18.96 6.73
C LYS A 183 -13.43 -18.99 8.18
N LEU A 184 -13.27 -17.89 8.92
CA LEU A 184 -13.72 -17.77 10.32
C LEU A 184 -15.22 -18.01 10.46
N ARG A 185 -16.01 -17.39 9.57
CA ARG A 185 -17.45 -17.62 9.45
C ARG A 185 -17.77 -19.08 9.10
N GLY A 186 -17.00 -19.69 8.20
CA GLY A 186 -17.14 -21.11 7.84
C GLY A 186 -16.89 -22.06 9.02
N TYR A 187 -15.86 -21.79 9.82
CA TYR A 187 -15.56 -22.59 11.01
C TYR A 187 -16.68 -22.50 12.06
N MET A 188 -17.23 -21.30 12.29
CA MET A 188 -18.38 -21.10 13.17
C MET A 188 -19.59 -21.94 12.75
N TYR A 189 -19.94 -21.96 11.45
CA TYR A 189 -21.05 -22.79 10.97
C TYR A 189 -20.75 -24.29 11.06
N SER A 190 -19.51 -24.71 10.78
CA SER A 190 -19.14 -26.12 10.89
C SER A 190 -19.19 -26.64 12.33
N TYR A 191 -18.83 -25.80 13.30
CA TYR A 191 -18.92 -26.12 14.73
C TYR A 191 -20.38 -26.19 15.21
N LYS A 192 -21.26 -25.34 14.67
CA LYS A 192 -22.69 -25.32 15.01
C LYS A 192 -23.48 -26.51 14.42
N ALA A 193 -22.92 -27.21 13.43
CA ALA A 193 -23.57 -28.31 12.72
C ALA A 193 -23.17 -29.72 13.22
N GLY A 194 -22.16 -29.83 14.09
CA GLY A 194 -21.75 -31.07 14.75
C GLY A 194 -22.19 -31.11 16.21
#